data_AF-A0A1G7NHZ7-F1
#
_entry.id   AF-A0A1G7NHZ7-F1
#
_cell.length_a   1.000
_cell.length_b   1.000
_cell.length_c   1.000
_cell.angle_alpha   90.00
_cell.angle_beta   90.00
_cell.angle_gamma   90.00
#
_symmetry.space_group_name_H-M   'P 1'
#
loop_
_entity.id
_entity.type
_entity.pdbx_description
1 polymer ?
#
loop_
_entity_poly.entity_id
_entity_poly.type
_entity_poly.pdbx_seq_one_letter_code
_entity_poly.pdbx_strand_id
1 'polypeptide(L)'
;MLDRAVTAFLQAGCRMMWGFSPRMIPHIVAAMGPWGALRWFAANMPRYLVTLQVLGGQRTHLAGMVVSLHNGCLYCAYGHGYALELLYLRDRDRLFPLDARTLESWIGLSSRELADRVQDVLRTAGMHAEAVWADTTVALVRGEQQPVDAAEHRLAHLVRMFGTINRIAVEAGCHAPDEAQNPVNKDLAVKKRNAELRATSV
;
A
#
# COMPACT_ATOMS: atom_id res chain seq x y z
N MET A 1 -10.31 6.33 -27.90
CA MET A 1 -11.33 5.32 -27.54
C MET A 1 -10.72 4.16 -26.76
N LEU A 2 -9.59 3.60 -27.22
CA LEU A 2 -8.88 2.50 -26.55
C LEU A 2 -8.52 2.81 -25.09
N ASP A 3 -7.97 4.00 -24.80
CA ASP A 3 -7.57 4.41 -23.44
C ASP A 3 -8.73 4.36 -22.45
N ARG A 4 -9.90 4.85 -22.86
CA ARG A 4 -11.13 4.83 -22.03
C ARG A 4 -11.60 3.39 -21.79
N ALA A 5 -11.55 2.53 -22.81
CA ALA A 5 -11.94 1.13 -22.69
C ALA A 5 -11.00 0.36 -21.74
N VAL A 6 -9.68 0.54 -21.91
CA VAL A 6 -8.68 -0.08 -21.02
C VAL A 6 -8.79 0.45 -19.59
N THR A 7 -8.97 1.76 -19.42
CA THR A 7 -9.19 2.36 -18.10
C THR A 7 -10.42 1.76 -17.42
N ALA A 8 -11.56 1.68 -18.12
CA ALA A 8 -12.78 1.10 -17.57
C ALA A 8 -12.61 -0.38 -17.21
N PHE A 9 -11.91 -1.15 -18.05
CA PHE A 9 -11.59 -2.55 -17.79
C PHE A 9 -10.74 -2.72 -16.51
N LEU A 10 -9.64 -1.97 -16.40
CA LEU A 10 -8.77 -2.02 -15.22
C LEU A 10 -9.49 -1.55 -13.95
N GLN A 11 -10.30 -0.50 -14.03
CA GLN A 11 -11.13 -0.03 -12.93
C GLN A 11 -12.16 -1.07 -12.50
N ALA A 12 -12.79 -1.79 -13.44
CA ALA A 12 -13.69 -2.88 -13.12
C ALA A 12 -12.98 -4.02 -12.39
N GLY A 13 -11.78 -4.39 -12.82
CA GLY A 13 -10.93 -5.35 -12.11
C GLY A 13 -10.63 -4.93 -10.68
N CYS A 14 -10.22 -3.67 -10.47
CA CYS A 14 -9.98 -3.15 -9.13
C CYS A 14 -11.25 -3.12 -8.26
N ARG A 15 -12.42 -2.76 -8.82
CA ARG A 15 -13.69 -2.81 -8.09
C ARG A 15 -14.01 -4.22 -7.61
N MET A 16 -13.82 -5.22 -8.47
CA MET A 16 -14.04 -6.62 -8.10
C MET A 16 -13.11 -7.04 -6.94
N MET A 17 -11.83 -6.69 -7.02
CA MET A 17 -10.84 -7.06 -6.01
C MET A 17 -11.07 -6.33 -4.67
N TRP A 18 -11.22 -5.01 -4.70
CA TRP A 18 -11.13 -4.14 -3.51
C TRP A 18 -12.42 -3.40 -3.18
N GLY A 19 -13.45 -3.47 -4.02
CA GLY A 19 -14.72 -2.78 -3.80
C GLY A 19 -14.77 -1.33 -4.30
N PHE A 20 -13.70 -0.81 -4.91
CA PHE A 20 -13.68 0.55 -5.45
C PHE A 20 -12.80 0.67 -6.71
N SER A 21 -12.96 1.77 -7.46
CA SER A 21 -12.12 2.09 -8.62
C SER A 21 -11.06 3.09 -8.21
N PRO A 22 -9.77 2.71 -8.11
CA PRO A 22 -8.73 3.64 -7.74
C PRO A 22 -8.65 4.80 -8.75
N ARG A 23 -8.58 6.03 -8.24
CA ARG A 23 -8.35 7.24 -9.04
C ARG A 23 -7.02 7.19 -9.79
N MET A 24 -6.09 6.35 -9.33
CA MET A 24 -4.79 6.14 -9.97
C MET A 24 -4.87 5.47 -11.35
N ILE A 25 -5.91 4.68 -11.64
CA ILE A 25 -5.94 3.85 -12.87
C ILE A 25 -5.83 4.69 -14.16
N PRO A 26 -6.62 5.78 -14.34
CA PRO A 26 -6.43 6.69 -15.48
C PRO A 26 -5.01 7.23 -15.62
N HIS A 27 -4.34 7.58 -14.52
CA HIS A 27 -2.98 8.11 -14.53
C HIS A 27 -1.95 7.06 -14.98
N ILE A 28 -2.13 5.80 -14.56
CA ILE A 28 -1.29 4.68 -15.03
C ILE A 28 -1.47 4.48 -16.53
N VAL A 29 -2.71 4.49 -17.02
CA VAL A 29 -3.00 4.33 -18.46
C VAL A 29 -2.42 5.49 -19.27
N ALA A 30 -2.54 6.73 -18.77
CA ALA A 30 -1.97 7.90 -19.42
C ALA A 30 -0.43 7.84 -19.48
N ALA A 31 0.23 7.41 -18.40
CA ALA A 31 1.69 7.36 -18.33
C ALA A 31 2.32 6.22 -19.15
N MET A 32 1.66 5.05 -19.22
CA MET A 32 2.21 3.86 -19.89
C MET A 32 1.64 3.62 -21.30
N GLY A 33 0.57 4.32 -21.66
CA GLY A 33 -0.32 3.94 -22.75
C GLY A 33 -1.18 2.71 -22.43
N PRO A 34 -2.30 2.48 -23.16
CA PRO A 34 -3.25 1.42 -22.86
C PRO A 34 -2.63 0.01 -22.87
N TRP A 35 -1.84 -0.31 -23.89
CA TRP A 35 -1.18 -1.62 -23.99
C TRP A 35 -0.05 -1.78 -22.98
N GLY A 36 0.71 -0.71 -22.71
CA GLY A 36 1.75 -0.70 -21.69
C GLY A 36 1.17 -0.98 -20.30
N ALA A 37 0.06 -0.32 -19.96
CA ALA A 37 -0.66 -0.53 -18.71
C ALA A 37 -1.17 -1.97 -18.60
N LEU A 38 -1.87 -2.50 -19.61
CA LEU A 38 -2.36 -3.88 -19.59
C LEU A 38 -1.23 -4.89 -19.38
N ARG A 39 -0.12 -4.76 -20.13
CA ARG A 39 1.05 -5.64 -19.99
C ARG A 39 1.68 -5.52 -18.60
N TRP A 40 1.77 -4.30 -18.06
CA TRP A 40 2.31 -4.06 -16.73
C TRP A 40 1.44 -4.71 -15.64
N PHE A 41 0.12 -4.54 -15.70
CA PHE A 41 -0.81 -5.20 -14.77
C PHE A 41 -0.75 -6.72 -14.90
N ALA A 42 -0.75 -7.27 -16.12
CA ALA A 42 -0.63 -8.71 -16.35
C ALA A 42 0.67 -9.30 -15.80
N ALA A 43 1.78 -8.55 -15.86
CA ALA A 43 3.08 -9.00 -15.33
C ALA A 43 3.19 -8.90 -13.79
N ASN A 44 2.58 -7.89 -13.18
CA ASN A 44 2.78 -7.60 -11.75
C ASN A 44 1.65 -8.12 -10.85
N MET A 45 0.39 -8.06 -11.28
CA MET A 45 -0.75 -8.41 -10.43
C MET A 45 -0.77 -9.86 -9.97
N PRO A 46 -0.51 -10.87 -10.82
CA PRO A 46 -0.50 -12.26 -10.35
C PRO A 46 0.52 -12.48 -9.22
N ARG A 47 1.73 -11.94 -9.37
CA ARG A 47 2.78 -12.04 -8.35
C ARG A 47 2.44 -11.24 -7.09
N TYR A 48 1.79 -10.09 -7.23
CA TYR A 48 1.26 -9.35 -6.09
C TYR A 48 0.21 -10.15 -5.31
N LEU A 49 -0.77 -10.76 -6.00
CA LEU A 49 -1.82 -11.55 -5.37
C LEU A 49 -1.26 -12.79 -4.65
N VAL A 50 -0.31 -13.49 -5.25
CA VAL A 50 0.39 -14.61 -4.58
C VAL A 50 1.18 -14.10 -3.38
N THR A 51 1.84 -12.94 -3.49
CA THR A 51 2.54 -12.32 -2.35
C THR A 51 1.58 -12.00 -1.21
N LEU A 52 0.40 -11.47 -1.53
CA LEU A 52 -0.65 -11.18 -0.55
C LEU A 52 -1.13 -12.44 0.17
N GLN A 53 -1.20 -13.59 -0.52
CA GLN A 53 -1.55 -14.88 0.07
C GLN A 53 -0.42 -15.45 0.94
N VAL A 54 0.84 -15.34 0.50
CA VAL A 54 1.99 -15.95 1.17
C VAL A 54 2.50 -15.12 2.35
N LEU A 55 2.70 -13.82 2.17
CA LEU A 55 3.15 -12.92 3.25
C LEU A 55 1.98 -12.45 4.13
N GLY A 56 0.75 -12.57 3.63
CA GLY A 56 -0.44 -12.04 4.29
C GLY A 56 -0.65 -10.54 4.01
N GLY A 57 -1.87 -10.09 4.33
CA GLY A 57 -2.30 -8.71 4.12
C GLY A 57 -1.45 -7.70 4.89
N GLN A 58 -1.24 -7.91 6.19
CA GLN A 58 -0.58 -6.93 7.05
C GLN A 58 0.86 -6.65 6.58
N ARG A 59 1.67 -7.68 6.31
CA ARG A 59 3.05 -7.52 5.81
C ARG A 59 3.10 -6.86 4.45
N THR A 60 2.21 -7.26 3.54
CA THR A 60 2.16 -6.70 2.18
C THR A 60 1.80 -5.21 2.19
N HIS A 61 0.81 -4.82 3.00
CA HIS A 61 0.38 -3.43 3.12
C HIS A 61 1.35 -2.59 3.95
N LEU A 62 2.00 -3.15 4.97
CA LEU A 62 3.11 -2.49 5.66
C LEU A 62 4.24 -2.16 4.68
N ALA A 63 4.68 -3.13 3.87
CA ALA A 63 5.70 -2.89 2.86
C ALA A 63 5.26 -1.83 1.85
N GLY A 64 4.02 -1.89 1.35
CA GLY A 64 3.46 -0.88 0.44
C GLY A 64 3.40 0.52 1.05
N MET A 65 3.06 0.64 2.33
CA MET A 65 3.05 1.91 3.06
C MET A 65 4.47 2.48 3.19
N VAL A 66 5.44 1.68 3.64
CA VAL A 66 6.84 2.09 3.80
C VAL A 66 7.45 2.53 2.48
N VAL A 67 7.30 1.73 1.41
CA VAL A 67 7.79 2.06 0.07
C VAL A 67 7.18 3.37 -0.42
N SER A 68 5.87 3.55 -0.21
CA SER A 68 5.17 4.75 -0.68
C SER A 68 5.57 6.01 0.08
N LEU A 69 5.77 5.91 1.40
CA LEU A 69 6.28 7.02 2.21
C LEU A 69 7.69 7.41 1.79
N HIS A 70 8.57 6.43 1.60
CA HIS A 70 9.93 6.67 1.11
C HIS A 70 9.93 7.37 -0.25
N ASN A 71 9.03 6.98 -1.16
CA ASN A 71 8.91 7.57 -2.49
C ASN A 71 8.11 8.89 -2.51
N GLY A 72 7.68 9.42 -1.35
CA GLY A 72 6.90 10.65 -1.27
C GLY A 72 5.48 10.56 -1.83
N CYS A 73 4.92 9.34 -1.95
CA CYS A 73 3.61 9.10 -2.54
C CYS A 73 2.51 8.98 -1.47
N LEU A 74 1.90 10.11 -1.10
CA LEU A 74 0.83 10.17 -0.09
C LEU A 74 -0.39 9.31 -0.45
N TYR A 75 -0.84 9.33 -1.71
CA TYR A 75 -2.00 8.54 -2.15
C TYR A 75 -1.81 7.04 -1.87
N CYS A 76 -0.66 6.49 -2.26
CA CYS A 76 -0.38 5.08 -2.06
C CYS A 76 -0.10 4.78 -0.58
N ALA A 77 0.63 5.66 0.12
CA ALA A 77 0.88 5.53 1.55
C ALA A 77 -0.43 5.45 2.33
N TYR A 78 -1.39 6.34 2.03
CA TYR A 78 -2.73 6.30 2.60
C TYR A 78 -3.45 4.98 2.30
N GLY A 79 -3.54 4.58 1.02
CA GLY A 79 -4.29 3.36 0.64
C GLY A 79 -3.73 2.07 1.27
N HIS A 80 -2.41 1.99 1.46
CA HIS A 80 -1.77 0.89 2.16
C HIS A 80 -1.88 1.00 3.69
N GLY A 81 -1.71 2.20 4.25
CA GLY A 81 -1.88 2.47 5.68
C GLY A 81 -3.31 2.16 6.14
N TYR A 82 -4.32 2.62 5.39
CA TYR A 82 -5.72 2.38 5.73
C TYR A 82 -6.08 0.89 5.61
N ALA A 83 -5.54 0.18 4.61
CA ALA A 83 -5.66 -1.28 4.54
C ALA A 83 -5.05 -1.98 5.77
N LEU A 84 -3.88 -1.51 6.23
CA LEU A 84 -3.23 -2.04 7.43
C LEU A 84 -4.08 -1.79 8.69
N GLU A 85 -4.67 -0.60 8.84
CA GLU A 85 -5.59 -0.28 9.94
C GLU A 85 -6.79 -1.22 9.99
N LEU A 86 -7.47 -1.42 8.85
CA LEU A 86 -8.65 -2.26 8.77
C LEU A 86 -8.32 -3.74 9.04
N LEU A 87 -7.22 -4.25 8.45
CA LEU A 87 -6.75 -5.61 8.72
C LEU A 87 -6.40 -5.80 10.19
N TYR A 88 -5.69 -4.85 10.78
CA TYR A 88 -5.29 -4.92 12.18
C TYR A 88 -6.50 -4.89 13.12
N LEU A 89 -7.48 -4.01 12.87
CA LEU A 89 -8.73 -3.97 13.65
C LEU A 89 -9.51 -5.28 13.52
N ARG A 90 -9.67 -5.81 12.31
CA ARG A 90 -10.36 -7.09 12.08
C ARG A 90 -9.68 -8.23 12.84
N ASP A 91 -8.36 -8.28 12.81
CA ASP A 91 -7.60 -9.43 13.32
C ASP A 91 -7.34 -9.35 14.83
N ARG A 92 -7.35 -8.15 15.43
CA ARG A 92 -6.94 -7.93 16.83
C ARG A 92 -7.94 -7.14 17.68
N ASP A 93 -9.08 -6.76 17.09
CA ASP A 93 -10.19 -6.08 17.76
C ASP A 93 -9.84 -4.74 18.42
N ARG A 94 -8.74 -4.11 17.99
CA ARG A 94 -8.23 -2.84 18.53
C ARG A 94 -7.68 -1.95 17.42
N LEU A 95 -7.67 -0.64 17.62
CA LEU A 95 -7.12 0.30 16.63
C LEU A 95 -5.63 0.07 16.41
N PHE A 96 -5.20 0.19 15.16
CA PHE A 96 -3.77 0.29 14.84
C PHE A 96 -3.24 1.62 15.38
N PRO A 97 -2.03 1.68 15.97
CA PRO A 97 -1.53 2.91 16.62
C PRO A 97 -1.29 4.09 15.67
N LEU A 98 -1.41 3.89 14.36
CA LEU A 98 -1.27 4.92 13.33
C LEU A 98 -2.60 5.08 12.57
N ASP A 99 -3.10 6.31 12.46
CA ASP A 99 -4.20 6.68 11.56
C ASP A 99 -3.60 7.08 10.20
N ALA A 100 -4.06 6.47 9.11
CA ALA A 100 -3.59 6.76 7.76
C ALA A 100 -3.76 8.23 7.37
N ARG A 101 -4.70 8.96 8.00
CA ARG A 101 -4.89 10.40 7.78
C ARG A 101 -3.73 11.26 8.27
N THR A 102 -2.90 10.75 9.19
CA THR A 102 -1.76 11.52 9.72
C THR A 102 -0.48 11.30 8.92
N LEU A 103 -0.49 10.40 7.93
CA LEU A 103 0.67 10.03 7.10
C LEU A 103 1.22 11.17 6.25
N GLU A 104 0.45 12.23 5.99
CA GLU A 104 0.96 13.41 5.29
C GLU A 104 2.17 14.00 6.01
N SER A 105 2.16 14.03 7.34
CA SER A 105 3.27 14.52 8.17
C SER A 105 4.52 13.61 8.16
N TRP A 106 4.48 12.49 7.44
CA TRP A 106 5.58 11.54 7.31
C TRP A 106 6.23 11.61 5.91
N ILE A 107 5.62 12.34 4.98
CA ILE A 107 6.20 12.58 3.66
C ILE A 107 7.44 13.48 3.82
N GLY A 108 8.53 13.09 3.16
CA GLY A 108 9.79 13.85 3.18
C GLY A 108 10.69 13.58 4.40
N LEU A 109 10.29 12.70 5.32
CA LEU A 109 11.20 12.21 6.36
C LEU A 109 12.43 11.54 5.75
N SER A 110 13.57 11.65 6.42
CA SER A 110 14.74 10.86 6.05
C SER A 110 14.44 9.36 6.22
N SER A 111 15.18 8.50 5.51
CA SER A 111 14.99 7.05 5.62
C SER A 111 15.17 6.53 7.05
N ARG A 112 16.05 7.17 7.84
CA ARG A 112 16.26 6.84 9.25
C ARG A 112 15.06 7.23 10.10
N GLU A 113 14.58 8.47 9.98
CA GLU A 113 13.41 8.93 10.74
C GLU A 113 12.15 8.13 10.38
N LEU A 114 11.97 7.79 9.11
CA LEU A 114 10.88 6.92 8.66
C LEU A 114 10.98 5.53 9.31
N ALA A 115 12.16 4.91 9.29
CA ALA A 115 12.39 3.62 9.93
C ALA A 115 12.08 3.70 11.44
N ASP A 116 12.64 4.68 12.14
CA ASP A 116 12.44 4.87 13.59
C ASP A 116 10.94 5.02 13.93
N ARG A 117 10.19 5.86 13.19
CA ARG A 117 8.74 6.03 13.41
C ARG A 117 7.93 4.78 13.10
N VAL A 118 8.26 4.05 12.03
CA VAL A 118 7.60 2.79 11.70
C VAL A 118 7.86 1.75 12.79
N GLN A 119 9.09 1.65 13.29
CA GLN A 119 9.45 0.77 14.39
C GLN A 119 8.67 1.09 15.67
N ASP A 120 8.53 2.37 16.02
CA ASP A 120 7.74 2.80 17.17
C ASP A 120 6.28 2.36 17.05
N VAL A 121 5.63 2.62 15.91
CA VAL A 121 4.25 2.20 15.67
C VAL A 121 4.10 0.68 15.76
N LEU A 122 5.01 -0.08 15.16
CA LEU A 122 4.94 -1.55 15.17
C LEU A 122 5.19 -2.14 16.56
N ARG A 123 6.10 -1.55 17.35
CA ARG A 123 6.31 -1.94 18.75
C ARG A 123 5.06 -1.67 19.60
N THR A 124 4.46 -0.49 19.48
CA THR A 124 3.19 -0.17 20.17
C THR A 124 2.06 -1.10 19.73
N ALA A 125 2.06 -1.55 18.47
CA ALA A 125 1.11 -2.51 17.94
C ALA A 125 1.37 -3.96 18.37
N GLY A 126 2.49 -4.25 19.05
CA GLY A 126 2.92 -5.62 19.37
C GLY A 126 3.27 -6.44 18.13
N MET A 127 3.66 -5.79 17.03
CA MET A 127 3.96 -6.40 15.73
C MET A 127 5.48 -6.58 15.56
N HIS A 128 6.11 -7.28 16.51
CA HIS A 128 7.57 -7.44 16.56
C HIS A 128 8.15 -8.22 15.37
N ALA A 129 7.41 -9.19 14.84
CA ALA A 129 7.83 -9.89 13.63
C ALA A 129 7.82 -8.94 12.44
N GLU A 130 6.74 -8.18 12.26
CA GLU A 130 6.60 -7.23 11.15
C GLU A 130 7.56 -6.05 11.22
N ALA A 131 8.05 -5.70 12.41
CA ALA A 131 9.15 -4.76 12.59
C ALA A 131 10.40 -5.18 11.82
N VAL A 132 10.81 -6.46 11.90
CA VAL A 132 11.95 -6.98 11.12
C VAL A 132 11.69 -6.84 9.61
N TRP A 133 10.46 -7.12 9.17
CA TRP A 133 10.07 -6.98 7.77
C TRP A 133 10.06 -5.53 7.28
N ALA A 134 9.73 -4.57 8.15
CA ALA A 134 9.80 -3.16 7.84
C ALA A 134 11.25 -2.73 7.57
N ASP A 135 12.20 -3.16 8.41
CA ASP A 135 13.63 -2.88 8.23
C ASP A 135 14.15 -3.48 6.93
N THR A 136 13.84 -4.75 6.65
CA THR A 136 14.18 -5.38 5.36
C THR A 136 13.59 -4.61 4.19
N THR A 137 12.35 -4.12 4.30
CA THR A 137 11.73 -3.31 3.24
C THR A 137 12.49 -2.00 3.02
N VAL A 138 12.87 -1.29 4.09
CA VAL A 138 13.66 -0.06 4.00
C VAL A 138 15.03 -0.33 3.36
N ALA A 139 15.72 -1.39 3.76
CA ALA A 139 17.02 -1.77 3.20
C ALA A 139 16.93 -2.09 1.69
N LEU A 140 15.89 -2.84 1.29
CA LEU A 140 15.64 -3.15 -0.12
C LEU A 140 15.29 -1.91 -0.95
N VAL A 141 14.50 -0.99 -0.40
CA VAL A 141 14.16 0.28 -1.06
C VAL A 141 15.39 1.15 -1.27
N ARG A 142 16.30 1.19 -0.29
CA ARG A 142 17.56 1.95 -0.35
C ARG A 142 18.63 1.29 -1.23
N GLY A 143 18.41 0.05 -1.66
CA GLY A 143 19.40 -0.73 -2.41
C GLY A 143 20.61 -1.18 -1.56
N GLU A 144 20.47 -1.15 -0.23
CA GLU A 144 21.53 -1.54 0.72
C GLU A 144 21.62 -3.06 0.89
N GLN A 145 20.57 -3.76 0.47
CA GLN A 145 20.46 -5.21 0.54
C GLN A 145 19.96 -5.77 -0.81
N GLN A 146 20.45 -6.96 -1.17
CA GLN A 146 19.85 -7.79 -2.21
C GLN A 146 18.98 -8.87 -1.55
N PRO A 147 17.85 -9.27 -2.16
CA PRO A 147 16.99 -10.30 -1.59
C PRO A 147 17.73 -11.63 -1.48
N VAL A 148 17.76 -12.23 -0.29
CA VAL A 148 18.52 -13.48 -0.03
C VAL A 148 17.65 -14.73 -0.02
N ASP A 149 16.33 -14.60 0.09
CA ASP A 149 15.40 -15.73 0.10
C ASP A 149 14.11 -15.45 -0.70
N ALA A 150 13.23 -16.46 -0.75
CA ALA A 150 11.97 -16.37 -1.49
C ALA A 150 11.02 -15.29 -0.94
N ALA A 151 11.11 -14.99 0.34
CA ALA A 151 10.30 -14.02 1.04
C ALA A 151 10.75 -12.58 0.70
N GLU A 152 12.05 -12.34 0.74
CA GLU A 152 12.65 -11.08 0.33
C GLU A 152 12.54 -10.85 -1.18
N HIS A 153 12.58 -11.89 -2.01
CA HIS A 153 12.29 -11.76 -3.44
C HIS A 153 10.84 -11.32 -3.72
N ARG A 154 9.90 -11.58 -2.80
CA ARG A 154 8.53 -11.04 -2.88
C ARG A 154 8.51 -9.58 -2.46
N LEU A 155 9.18 -9.20 -1.37
CA LEU A 155 9.34 -7.80 -0.98
C LEU A 155 9.99 -6.98 -2.09
N ALA A 156 11.11 -7.43 -2.66
CA ALA A 156 11.80 -6.75 -3.75
C ALA A 156 10.90 -6.55 -4.97
N HIS A 157 9.99 -7.49 -5.24
CA HIS A 157 8.95 -7.29 -6.25
C HIS A 157 7.97 -6.18 -5.86
N LEU A 158 7.49 -6.15 -4.61
CA LEU A 158 6.63 -5.06 -4.12
C LEU A 158 7.33 -3.70 -4.22
N VAL A 159 8.62 -3.61 -3.84
CA VAL A 159 9.43 -2.39 -3.96
C VAL A 159 9.44 -1.87 -5.41
N ARG A 160 9.72 -2.73 -6.39
CA ARG A 160 9.73 -2.32 -7.81
C ARG A 160 8.34 -1.95 -8.33
N MET A 161 7.34 -2.76 -7.99
CA MET A 161 5.96 -2.57 -8.44
C MET A 161 5.39 -1.26 -7.89
N PHE A 162 5.48 -1.06 -6.57
CA PHE A 162 5.01 0.16 -5.92
C PHE A 162 5.87 1.35 -6.29
N GLY A 163 7.19 1.23 -6.45
CA GLY A 163 8.03 2.32 -6.96
C GLY A 163 7.57 2.84 -8.31
N THR A 164 7.13 1.95 -9.20
CA THR A 164 6.55 2.37 -10.49
C THR A 164 5.23 3.14 -10.31
N ILE A 165 4.30 2.62 -9.51
CA ILE A 165 3.00 3.29 -9.27
C ILE A 165 3.20 4.61 -8.52
N ASN A 166 4.06 4.64 -7.50
CA ASN A 166 4.35 5.81 -6.69
C ASN A 166 4.90 6.95 -7.55
N ARG A 167 5.85 6.63 -8.44
CA ARG A 167 6.40 7.61 -9.37
C ARG A 167 5.30 8.22 -10.24
N ILE A 168 4.45 7.39 -10.86
CA ILE A 168 3.33 7.88 -11.69
C ILE A 168 2.36 8.74 -10.86
N ALA A 169 2.04 8.31 -9.64
CA ALA A 169 1.16 9.03 -8.73
C ALA A 169 1.68 10.42 -8.40
N VAL A 170 2.96 10.51 -8.05
CA VAL A 170 3.64 11.77 -7.71
C VAL A 170 3.74 12.68 -8.94
N GLU A 171 4.18 12.15 -10.09
CA GLU A 171 4.26 12.90 -11.35
C GLU A 171 2.89 13.44 -11.79
N ALA A 172 1.81 12.71 -11.51
CA ALA A 172 0.45 13.10 -11.83
C ALA A 172 -0.20 14.04 -10.78
N GLY A 173 0.48 14.38 -9.69
CA GLY A 173 -0.08 15.18 -8.59
C GLY A 173 -1.25 14.49 -7.87
N CYS A 174 -1.28 13.16 -7.88
CA CYS A 174 -2.36 12.38 -7.28
C CYS A 174 -2.10 12.20 -5.78
N HIS A 175 -2.70 13.09 -4.98
CA HIS A 175 -2.55 13.11 -3.52
C HIS A 175 -3.83 12.82 -2.75
N ALA A 176 -4.99 13.02 -3.38
CA ALA A 176 -6.30 12.88 -2.73
C ALA A 176 -6.51 11.43 -2.24
N PRO A 177 -6.77 11.20 -0.95
CA PRO A 177 -7.05 9.87 -0.42
C PRO A 177 -8.21 9.17 -1.15
N ASP A 178 -8.08 7.85 -1.33
CA ASP A 178 -9.15 6.97 -1.82
C ASP A 178 -9.55 6.00 -0.70
N GLU A 179 -9.32 4.71 -0.88
CA GLU A 179 -9.82 3.61 -0.06
C GLU A 179 -8.71 2.55 0.12
N ALA A 180 -8.96 1.59 1.00
CA ALA A 180 -8.00 0.52 1.28
C ALA A 180 -7.85 -0.42 0.07
N GLN A 181 -6.62 -0.61 -0.42
CA GLN A 181 -6.31 -1.46 -1.60
C GLN A 181 -6.30 -2.97 -1.27
N ASN A 182 -7.31 -3.45 -0.54
CA ASN A 182 -7.39 -4.81 -0.03
C ASN A 182 -8.86 -5.28 0.02
N PRO A 183 -9.14 -6.59 -0.10
CA PRO A 183 -10.49 -7.10 0.07
C PRO A 183 -11.19 -6.70 1.38
N VAL A 184 -10.47 -6.42 2.47
CA VAL A 184 -11.04 -5.92 3.74
C VAL A 184 -11.80 -4.60 3.55
N ASN A 185 -11.51 -3.82 2.52
CA ASN A 185 -12.26 -2.59 2.21
C ASN A 185 -13.75 -2.85 1.90
N LYS A 186 -14.09 -4.09 1.50
CA LYS A 186 -15.47 -4.51 1.28
C LYS A 186 -16.22 -4.83 2.58
N ASP A 187 -15.50 -4.92 3.70
CA ASP A 187 -16.09 -5.15 5.01
C ASP A 187 -16.58 -3.83 5.62
N LEU A 188 -17.86 -3.52 5.37
CA LEU A 188 -18.50 -2.31 5.86
C LEU A 188 -18.57 -2.25 7.39
N ALA A 189 -18.63 -3.39 8.07
CA ALA A 189 -18.70 -3.44 9.53
C ALA A 189 -17.36 -3.03 10.14
N VAL A 190 -16.24 -3.55 9.61
CA VAL A 190 -14.89 -3.17 10.05
C VAL A 190 -14.62 -1.69 9.76
N LYS A 191 -15.02 -1.18 8.58
CA LYS A 191 -14.87 0.25 8.26
C LYS A 191 -15.67 1.15 9.20
N LYS A 192 -16.93 0.79 9.47
CA LYS A 192 -17.79 1.52 10.40
C LYS A 192 -17.19 1.53 11.81
N ARG A 193 -16.79 0.37 12.32
CA ARG A 193 -16.16 0.23 13.63
C ARG A 193 -14.85 1.03 13.74
N ASN A 194 -14.01 0.99 12.69
CA ASN A 194 -12.79 1.80 12.65
C ASN A 194 -13.11 3.29 12.76
N ALA A 195 -14.09 3.78 11.99
CA ALA A 195 -14.50 5.18 12.02
C ALA A 195 -15.06 5.60 13.39
N GLU A 196 -15.89 4.77 14.01
CA GLU A 196 -16.46 5.01 15.34
C GLU A 196 -15.35 5.08 16.42
N LEU A 197 -14.47 4.08 16.46
CA LEU A 197 -13.36 4.06 17.42
C LEU A 197 -12.44 5.27 17.23
N ARG A 198 -12.11 5.63 15.99
CA ARG A 198 -11.27 6.81 15.69
C ARG A 198 -11.93 8.12 16.11
N ALA A 199 -13.24 8.27 15.96
CA ALA A 199 -13.96 9.47 16.40
C ALA A 199 -13.98 9.64 17.93
N THR A 200 -13.91 8.53 18.67
CA THR A 200 -13.91 8.53 20.15
C THR A 200 -12.53 8.56 20.80
N SER A 201 -11.46 8.40 20.02
CA SER A 201 -10.07 8.34 20.51
C SER A 201 -9.36 9.70 20.45
N VAL A 202 -10.13 10.80 20.46
CA VAL A 202 -9.64 12.20 20.48
C VAL A 202 -9.30 12.61 21.91
#